data_AF-A0A6J1NFN5-F1
#
_entry.id   AF-A0A6J1NFN5-F1
#
_cell.length_a   1.000
_cell.length_b   1.000
_cell.length_c   1.000
_cell.angle_alpha   90.00
_cell.angle_beta   90.00
_cell.angle_gamma   90.00
#
_symmetry.space_group_name_H-M   'P 1'
#
loop_
_entity.id
_entity.type
_entity.pdbx_description
1 polymer ?
#
loop_
_entity_poly.entity_id
_entity_poly.type
_entity_poly.pdbx_seq_one_letter_code
_entity_poly.pdbx_strand_id
1 'polypeptide(L)'
;MEVMVECNDSFRVEMSYLASFNKSGSFPDETDKTPKCFMRCVLEKSGVASPASQFNVKRTAEIFPQIRDIAEEDIVKIATECTDRPETCKCERSYQYLKCLMETVIEIYDV
;
A
#
# COMPACT_ATOMS: atom_id res chain seq x y z
N MET A 1 10.96 -8.28 -5.63
CA MET A 1 10.00 -8.98 -6.51
C MET A 1 9.48 -10.30 -5.92
N GLU A 2 10.27 -11.07 -5.16
CA GLU A 2 9.85 -12.37 -4.59
C GLU A 2 8.53 -12.30 -3.79
N VAL A 3 8.37 -11.29 -2.92
CA VAL A 3 7.14 -11.08 -2.14
C VAL A 3 5.90 -10.87 -3.02
N MET A 4 6.02 -10.13 -4.12
CA MET A 4 4.89 -9.90 -5.03
C MET A 4 4.47 -11.18 -5.75
N VAL A 5 5.43 -12.01 -6.16
CA VAL A 5 5.16 -13.29 -6.81
C VAL A 5 4.43 -14.21 -5.82
N GLU A 6 4.96 -14.35 -4.61
CA GLU A 6 4.35 -15.19 -3.57
C GLU A 6 2.93 -14.73 -3.21
N CYS A 7 2.71 -13.42 -3.08
CA CYS A 7 1.37 -12.89 -2.82
C CYS A 7 0.41 -13.07 -3.99
N ASN A 8 0.89 -13.04 -5.23
CA ASN A 8 0.07 -13.25 -6.41
C ASN A 8 -0.39 -14.70 -6.56
N ASP A 9 0.42 -15.67 -6.09
CA ASP A 9 0.02 -17.09 -6.07
C ASP A 9 -1.18 -17.33 -5.14
N SER A 10 -1.32 -16.54 -4.07
CA SER A 10 -2.43 -16.62 -3.11
C SER A 10 -3.60 -15.70 -3.47
N PHE A 11 -3.31 -14.51 -4.01
CA PHE A 11 -4.27 -13.47 -4.35
C PHE A 11 -3.97 -12.97 -5.76
N ARG A 12 -4.47 -13.71 -6.76
CA ARG A 12 -4.20 -13.42 -8.16
C ARG A 12 -4.71 -12.02 -8.52
N VAL A 13 -3.79 -11.13 -8.86
CA VAL A 13 -4.07 -9.76 -9.23
C VAL A 13 -3.72 -9.53 -10.69
N GLU A 14 -4.57 -8.78 -11.40
CA GLU A 14 -4.23 -8.34 -12.74
C GLU A 14 -3.29 -7.14 -12.71
N MET A 15 -2.40 -7.07 -13.71
CA MET A 15 -1.46 -5.95 -13.83
C MET A 15 -2.14 -4.58 -13.95
N SER A 16 -3.38 -4.54 -14.46
CA SER A 16 -4.20 -3.33 -14.57
C SER A 16 -4.45 -2.67 -13.20
N TYR A 17 -4.66 -3.46 -12.14
CA TYR A 17 -4.86 -2.94 -10.78
C TYR A 17 -3.60 -2.27 -10.25
N LEU A 18 -2.44 -2.91 -10.42
CA LEU A 18 -1.16 -2.36 -9.97
C LEU A 18 -0.77 -1.10 -10.77
N ALA A 19 -1.01 -1.11 -12.08
CA ALA A 19 -0.76 0.05 -12.93
C ALA A 19 -1.66 1.24 -12.57
N SER A 20 -2.96 1.00 -12.36
CA SER A 20 -3.90 2.03 -11.89
C SER A 20 -3.47 2.59 -10.54
N PHE A 21 -3.10 1.71 -9.61
CA PHE A 21 -2.69 2.08 -8.26
C PHE A 21 -1.44 2.94 -8.26
N ASN A 22 -0.40 2.57 -9.01
CA ASN A 22 0.83 3.36 -9.11
C ASN A 22 0.59 4.75 -9.73
N LYS A 23 -0.38 4.86 -10.63
CA LYS A 23 -0.72 6.10 -11.34
C LYS A 23 -1.64 7.02 -10.54
N SER A 24 -2.60 6.47 -9.80
CA SER A 24 -3.71 7.25 -9.21
C SER A 24 -3.89 7.06 -7.71
N GLY A 25 -3.18 6.11 -7.09
CA GLY A 25 -3.41 5.69 -5.71
C GLY A 25 -4.66 4.83 -5.53
N SER A 26 -5.42 4.53 -6.60
CA SER A 26 -6.70 3.81 -6.53
C SER A 26 -6.78 2.63 -7.51
N PHE A 27 -7.55 1.61 -7.13
CA PHE A 27 -7.89 0.49 -8.01
C PHE A 27 -9.01 0.84 -9.00
N PRO A 28 -9.04 0.21 -10.19
CA PRO A 28 -10.08 0.46 -11.19
C PRO A 28 -11.47 -0.02 -10.74
N ASP A 29 -11.52 -1.09 -9.95
CA ASP A 29 -12.71 -1.55 -9.25
C ASP A 29 -12.38 -1.76 -7.76
N GLU A 30 -12.83 -0.83 -6.93
CA GLU A 30 -12.62 -0.88 -5.48
C GLU A 30 -13.59 -1.83 -4.77
N THR A 31 -14.52 -2.49 -5.47
CA THR A 31 -15.37 -3.53 -4.87
C THR A 31 -14.69 -4.90 -4.83
N ASP A 32 -13.70 -5.13 -5.70
CA ASP A 32 -12.91 -6.36 -5.68
C ASP A 32 -11.96 -6.39 -4.47
N LYS A 33 -12.16 -7.42 -3.65
CA LYS A 33 -11.39 -7.66 -2.43
C LYS A 33 -10.06 -8.35 -2.69
N THR A 34 -9.93 -9.09 -3.78
CA THR A 34 -8.73 -9.86 -4.15
C THR A 34 -7.47 -8.99 -4.21
N PRO A 35 -7.42 -7.88 -4.99
CA PRO A 35 -6.26 -7.01 -5.06
C PRO A 35 -5.98 -6.29 -3.73
N LYS A 36 -7.00 -6.03 -2.91
CA LYS A 36 -6.83 -5.47 -1.56
C LYS A 36 -6.13 -6.47 -0.63
N CYS A 37 -6.49 -7.75 -0.72
CA CYS A 37 -5.82 -8.80 0.04
C CYS A 37 -4.41 -9.10 -0.49
N PHE A 38 -4.16 -8.93 -1.79
CA PHE A 38 -2.81 -8.92 -2.34
C PHE A 38 -1.95 -7.83 -1.68
N MET A 39 -2.45 -6.59 -1.58
CA MET A 39 -1.73 -5.50 -0.90
C MET A 39 -1.46 -5.83 0.58
N ARG A 40 -2.44 -6.36 1.31
CA ARG A 40 -2.23 -6.83 2.68
C ARG A 40 -1.07 -7.83 2.76
N CYS A 41 -1.07 -8.84 1.88
CA CYS A 41 0.00 -9.85 1.85
C CYS A 41 1.38 -9.21 1.64
N VAL A 42 1.50 -8.26 0.70
CA VAL A 42 2.76 -7.56 0.42
C VAL A 42 3.22 -6.73 1.63
N LEU A 43 2.31 -6.04 2.33
CA LEU A 43 2.66 -5.27 3.52
C LEU A 43 3.07 -6.17 4.69
N GLU A 44 2.38 -7.28 4.91
CA GLU A 44 2.72 -8.22 5.98
C GLU A 44 4.10 -8.86 5.75
N LYS A 45 4.37 -9.30 4.52
CA LYS A 45 5.66 -9.94 4.17
C LYS A 45 6.83 -8.98 4.08
N SER A 46 6.58 -7.72 3.72
CA SER A 46 7.62 -6.67 3.73
C SER A 46 7.91 -6.11 5.13
N GLY A 47 7.09 -6.46 6.12
CA GLY A 47 7.19 -5.97 7.50
C GLY A 47 6.58 -4.57 7.71
N VAL A 48 5.88 -4.04 6.70
CA VAL A 48 5.16 -2.77 6.81
C VAL A 48 3.90 -2.93 7.66
N ALA A 49 3.21 -4.06 7.57
CA ALA A 49 2.06 -4.36 8.40
C ALA A 49 2.33 -5.54 9.32
N SER A 50 1.87 -5.47 10.56
CA SER A 50 1.81 -6.64 11.43
C SER A 50 0.56 -7.49 11.11
N PRO A 51 0.51 -8.76 11.55
CA PRO A 51 -0.73 -9.56 11.47
C PRO A 51 -1.92 -8.95 12.24
N ALA A 52 -1.65 -8.03 13.17
CA ALA A 52 -2.67 -7.26 13.89
C ALA A 52 -3.07 -5.96 13.15
N SER A 53 -2.59 -5.77 11.91
CA SER A 53 -2.86 -4.61 11.06
C SER A 53 -2.42 -3.26 11.64
N GLN A 54 -1.30 -3.29 12.38
CA GLN A 54 -0.55 -2.09 12.75
C GLN A 54 0.50 -1.81 11.68
N PHE A 55 0.67 -0.54 11.31
CA PHE A 55 1.59 -0.11 10.26
C PHE A 55 2.90 0.41 10.84
N ASN A 56 4.02 -0.03 10.26
CA ASN A 56 5.35 0.44 10.58
C ASN A 56 5.75 1.53 9.59
N VAL A 57 5.61 2.79 10.01
CA VAL A 57 5.87 3.96 9.18
C VAL A 57 7.35 4.07 8.76
N LYS A 58 8.29 3.68 9.63
CA LYS A 58 9.71 3.64 9.30
C LYS A 58 9.98 2.61 8.22
N ARG A 59 9.44 1.40 8.39
CA ARG A 59 9.58 0.35 7.38
C ARG A 59 8.93 0.73 6.05
N THR A 60 7.84 1.49 6.09
CA THR A 60 7.21 2.04 4.89
C THR A 60 8.17 2.96 4.15
N ALA A 61 8.77 3.93 4.86
CA ALA A 61 9.73 4.86 4.28
C ALA A 61 11.00 4.17 3.76
N GLU A 62 11.51 3.15 4.46
CA GLU A 62 12.66 2.34 4.01
C GLU A 62 12.44 1.66 2.64
N ILE A 63 11.21 1.22 2.35
CA ILE A 63 10.93 0.48 1.11
C ILE A 63 10.35 1.36 -0.01
N PHE A 64 9.77 2.52 0.33
CA PHE A 64 9.08 3.40 -0.61
C PHE A 64 9.93 3.86 -1.81
N PRO A 65 11.26 4.08 -1.70
CA PRO A 65 12.12 4.41 -2.84
C PRO A 65 12.09 3.39 -3.98
N GLN A 66 11.61 2.16 -3.75
CA GLN A 66 11.39 1.17 -4.81
C GLN A 66 10.17 1.50 -5.69
N ILE A 67 9.34 2.43 -5.27
CA ILE A 67 8.11 2.87 -5.94
C ILE A 67 8.32 4.28 -6.50
N ARG A 68 8.72 5.22 -5.64
CA ARG A 68 8.92 6.65 -5.95
C ARG A 68 10.09 7.19 -5.13
N ASP A 69 10.93 8.00 -5.75
CA ASP A 69 12.08 8.64 -5.10
C ASP A 69 11.63 9.90 -4.32
N ILE A 70 11.20 9.68 -3.08
CA ILE A 70 10.73 10.71 -2.14
C ILE A 70 11.57 10.63 -0.87
N ALA A 71 11.84 11.78 -0.26
CA ALA A 71 12.61 11.85 0.99
C ALA A 71 11.96 10.99 2.09
N GLU A 72 12.78 10.24 2.83
CA GLU A 72 12.32 9.33 3.88
C GLU A 72 11.44 10.04 4.92
N GLU A 73 11.85 11.25 5.34
CA GLU A 73 11.13 12.07 6.32
C GLU A 73 9.72 12.45 5.89
N ASP A 74 9.53 12.77 4.61
CA ASP A 74 8.22 13.07 4.04
C ASP A 74 7.33 11.83 4.04
N ILE A 75 7.88 10.67 3.66
CA ILE A 75 7.14 9.41 3.70
C ILE A 75 6.77 9.02 5.13
N VAL A 76 7.66 9.17 6.10
CA VAL A 76 7.33 8.92 7.52
C VAL A 76 6.16 9.79 7.96
N LYS A 77 6.17 11.09 7.61
CA LYS A 77 5.09 12.01 7.96
C LYS A 77 3.76 11.59 7.31
N ILE A 78 3.74 11.42 5.99
CA ILE A 78 2.52 11.03 5.25
C ILE A 78 1.99 9.68 5.73
N ALA A 79 2.88 8.69 5.86
CA ALA A 79 2.51 7.36 6.34
C ALA A 79 1.90 7.40 7.74
N THR A 80 2.41 8.26 8.63
CA THR A 80 1.88 8.45 9.99
C THR A 80 0.45 8.93 9.96
N GLU A 81 0.15 9.94 9.14
CA GLU A 81 -1.21 10.49 8.97
C GLU A 81 -2.17 9.43 8.40
N CYS A 82 -1.67 8.48 7.60
CA CYS A 82 -2.49 7.41 7.04
C CYS A 82 -2.73 6.21 7.98
N THR A 83 -2.10 6.14 9.16
CA THR A 83 -2.15 4.93 10.03
C THR A 83 -3.44 4.76 10.84
N ASP A 84 -4.08 5.86 11.25
CA ASP A 84 -5.34 5.79 12.00
C ASP A 84 -6.50 5.50 11.05
N ARG A 85 -7.22 4.42 11.32
CA ARG A 85 -8.07 3.75 10.34
C ARG A 85 -9.21 3.01 11.04
N PRO A 86 -10.46 3.11 10.57
CA PRO A 86 -11.60 2.44 11.19
C PRO A 86 -11.90 1.05 10.62
N GLU A 87 -11.28 0.64 9.51
CA GLU A 87 -11.68 -0.56 8.79
C GLU A 87 -11.35 -1.84 9.59
N THR A 88 -12.36 -2.69 9.76
CA THR A 88 -12.25 -3.98 10.47
C THR A 88 -11.72 -5.09 9.57
N CYS A 89 -12.00 -5.02 8.27
CA CYS A 89 -11.45 -5.97 7.31
C CYS A 89 -9.98 -5.66 7.03
N LYS A 90 -9.08 -6.57 7.38
CA LYS A 90 -7.62 -6.37 7.22
C LYS A 90 -7.20 -6.03 5.78
N CYS A 91 -7.84 -6.63 4.77
CA CYS A 91 -7.54 -6.33 3.37
C CYS A 91 -7.94 -4.88 3.01
N GLU A 92 -9.14 -4.46 3.46
CA GLU A 92 -9.60 -3.09 3.26
C GLU A 92 -8.69 -2.10 3.97
N ARG A 93 -8.37 -2.37 5.24
CA ARG A 93 -7.49 -1.54 6.05
C ARG A 93 -6.12 -1.34 5.41
N SER A 94 -5.50 -2.41 4.90
CA SER A 94 -4.22 -2.34 4.18
C SER A 94 -4.32 -1.54 2.88
N TYR A 95 -5.42 -1.72 2.14
CA TYR A 95 -5.67 -0.96 0.92
C TYR A 95 -5.84 0.53 1.22
N GLN A 96 -6.68 0.90 2.19
CA GLN A 96 -6.95 2.30 2.55
C GLN A 96 -5.71 3.02 3.09
N TYR A 97 -4.84 2.30 3.79
CA TYR A 97 -3.52 2.80 4.19
C TYR A 97 -2.66 3.19 2.97
N LEU A 98 -2.50 2.27 2.02
CA LEU A 98 -1.70 2.53 0.82
C LEU A 98 -2.35 3.56 -0.11
N LYS A 99 -3.67 3.54 -0.25
CA LYS A 99 -4.43 4.52 -1.04
C LYS A 99 -4.14 5.93 -0.54
N CYS A 100 -4.31 6.18 0.76
CA CYS A 100 -3.96 7.47 1.35
C CYS A 100 -2.50 7.86 1.12
N LEU A 101 -1.56 6.93 1.34
CA LEU A 101 -0.14 7.23 1.13
C LEU A 101 0.13 7.64 -0.32
N MET A 102 -0.39 6.87 -1.28
CA MET A 102 -0.15 7.11 -2.70
C MET A 102 -0.89 8.35 -3.22
N GLU A 103 -2.15 8.55 -2.84
CA GLU A 103 -2.93 9.74 -3.23
C GLU A 103 -2.26 11.01 -2.70
N THR A 104 -1.85 11.04 -1.43
CA THR A 104 -1.16 12.20 -0.84
C THR A 104 0.20 12.43 -1.51
N VAL A 105 0.98 11.38 -1.78
CA VAL A 105 2.27 11.53 -2.50
C VAL A 105 2.05 12.05 -3.92
N ILE A 106 1.06 11.53 -4.64
CA ILE A 106 0.74 12.00 -5.99
C ILE A 106 0.31 13.47 -5.96
N GLU A 107 -0.55 13.85 -5.02
CA GLU A 107 -1.02 15.24 -4.86
C GLU A 107 0.11 16.23 -4.51
N ILE A 108 1.15 15.78 -3.82
CA ILE A 108 2.26 16.67 -3.43
C ILE A 108 3.35 16.73 -4.52
N TYR A 109 3.66 15.62 -5.20
CA TYR A 109 4.88 15.49 -6.01
C TYR A 109 4.65 15.27 -7.52
N ASP A 110 3.45 14.88 -7.97
CA ASP A 110 3.15 14.53 -9.37
C ASP A 110 2.17 15.49 -10.06
N VAL A 111 1.87 16.64 -9.45
CA VAL A 111 0.89 17.63 -9.94
C VAL A 111 1.53 18.68 -10.83
#